data_AF-A0A3C0HBA4-F1
#
_entry.id   AF-A0A3C0HBA4-F1
#
_cell.length_a   1.000
_cell.length_b   1.000
_cell.length_c   1.000
_cell.angle_alpha   90.00
_cell.angle_beta   90.00
_cell.angle_gamma   90.00
#
_symmetry.space_group_name_H-M   'P 1'
#
loop_
_entity.id
_entity.type
_entity.pdbx_description
1 polymer ?
#
loop_
_entity_poly.entity_id
_entity_poly.type
_entity_poly.pdbx_seq_one_letter_code
_entity_poly.pdbx_strand_id
1 'polypeptide(L)'
;MDLEKNIMQNSMIWFVGVVEDRMDPDSMGRLRVRIYGDHDPDKTKIPTESLPWSQVMMPVTTAACAGIGESATGIVEGSWVVGFYMDGESKQQPMVMGTVVGEAGPSGLPQAGFADPLGIHPRRLEGPDTPYNAIGEEYEDTYSARNRVNLRKEKIETAVPDKLTSVVQDEPDAYYERGTWDMPKPFNDAVPRYPFNKVHETEGGHVLEIDDTPGNERISTYHTSGTNEEYQANGNKTITIVGSNYKAVYGSDNIYIMGDANITIDGNLRQFVKGNYHLEVSGNKTELIRGSRQSKIGNSEHLEIAQDFASNVQGNYVQRIGGDETRIIDGLRNTTIGKTEDLTVSGETSITTMDKLNVFAQKDYSTTTVGKLTITSKGNIKVETPANYDRTVTGNVTNNITGTLNDTVTGAVTESYSSTQNTTAGGDITITGGPNINLNP
;
A
#
# COMPACT_ATOMS: atom_id res chain seq x y z
N MET A 1 2.18 65.38 -23.76
CA MET A 1 1.62 65.60 -25.10
C MET A 1 2.63 66.45 -25.85
N ASP A 2 3.58 65.79 -26.51
CA ASP A 2 4.48 66.31 -27.56
C ASP A 2 5.20 65.09 -28.18
N LEU A 3 4.40 64.14 -28.67
CA LEU A 3 4.86 62.89 -29.29
C LEU A 3 4.81 62.95 -30.84
N GLU A 4 4.51 64.12 -31.42
CA GLU A 4 4.19 64.23 -32.85
C GLU A 4 5.26 64.91 -33.73
N LYS A 5 6.49 65.12 -33.26
CA LYS A 5 7.54 65.70 -34.12
C LYS A 5 8.89 64.98 -34.02
N ASN A 6 8.98 63.84 -34.72
CA ASN A 6 10.15 63.36 -35.49
C ASN A 6 10.13 61.84 -35.68
N ILE A 7 9.10 61.28 -36.31
CA ILE A 7 9.11 59.85 -36.70
C ILE A 7 9.72 59.66 -38.11
N MET A 8 9.90 60.72 -38.90
CA MET A 8 10.33 60.60 -40.31
C MET A 8 11.84 60.74 -40.58
N GLN A 9 12.71 60.75 -39.56
CA GLN A 9 14.17 60.82 -39.74
C GLN A 9 15.00 59.85 -38.88
N ASN A 10 14.38 58.88 -38.21
CA ASN A 10 15.14 57.87 -37.47
C ASN A 10 15.39 56.65 -38.36
N SER A 11 16.55 56.61 -39.00
CA SER A 11 17.06 55.38 -39.62
C SER A 11 17.23 54.31 -38.54
N MET A 12 16.53 53.18 -38.68
CA MET A 12 16.75 52.01 -37.83
C MET A 12 18.14 51.44 -38.14
N ILE A 13 19.10 51.65 -37.23
CA ILE A 13 20.43 51.06 -37.33
C ILE A 13 20.42 49.75 -36.55
N TRP A 14 20.42 48.64 -37.26
CA TRP A 14 20.50 47.31 -36.67
C TRP A 14 21.94 46.95 -36.30
N PHE A 15 22.09 46.01 -35.37
CA PHE A 15 23.37 45.47 -34.97
C PHE A 15 23.29 43.96 -34.71
N VAL A 16 24.46 43.32 -34.74
CA VAL A 16 24.69 41.98 -34.17
C VAL A 16 25.79 42.12 -33.13
N GLY A 17 25.66 41.39 -32.02
CA GLY A 17 26.65 41.41 -30.95
C GLY A 17 26.57 40.19 -30.07
N VAL A 18 27.48 40.14 -29.09
CA VAL A 18 27.56 39.06 -28.11
C VAL A 18 27.31 39.62 -26.72
N VAL A 19 26.49 38.92 -25.94
CA VAL A 19 26.21 39.26 -24.55
C VAL A 19 27.43 38.94 -23.68
N GLU A 20 27.92 39.89 -22.90
CA GLU A 20 29.06 39.68 -21.99
C GLU A 20 28.67 39.75 -20.50
N ASP A 21 27.52 40.35 -20.17
CA ASP A 21 27.06 40.47 -18.79
C ASP A 21 25.52 40.63 -18.76
N ARG A 22 24.88 39.89 -17.85
CA ARG A 22 23.43 39.88 -17.61
C ARG A 22 23.05 40.25 -16.17
N MET A 23 24.01 40.64 -15.35
CA MET A 23 23.80 41.00 -13.94
C MET A 23 23.22 42.42 -13.82
N ASP A 24 22.01 42.59 -14.30
CA ASP A 24 21.28 43.85 -14.32
C ASP A 24 20.92 44.31 -12.88
N PRO A 25 21.50 45.41 -12.37
CA PRO A 25 21.23 45.89 -11.01
C PRO A 25 19.77 46.29 -10.78
N ASP A 26 19.03 46.62 -11.84
CA ASP A 26 17.63 47.07 -11.76
C ASP A 26 16.64 45.89 -11.95
N SER A 27 17.14 44.67 -12.19
CA SER A 27 16.31 43.47 -12.42
C SER A 27 15.27 43.63 -13.54
N MET A 28 15.62 44.38 -14.59
CA MET A 28 14.77 44.64 -15.76
C MET A 28 15.06 43.69 -16.94
N GLY A 29 16.00 42.75 -16.77
CA GLY A 29 16.43 41.85 -17.84
C GLY A 29 17.35 42.50 -18.87
N ARG A 30 18.00 43.63 -18.54
CA ARG A 30 18.94 44.30 -19.45
C ARG A 30 20.22 43.48 -19.60
N LEU A 31 20.87 43.64 -20.75
CA LEU A 31 22.11 42.93 -21.09
C LEU A 31 23.19 43.90 -21.53
N ARG A 32 24.44 43.64 -21.18
CA ARG A 32 25.60 44.32 -21.79
C ARG A 32 26.03 43.53 -23.02
N VAL A 33 25.93 44.18 -24.18
CA VAL A 33 26.21 43.57 -25.48
C VAL A 33 27.43 44.24 -26.09
N ARG A 34 28.45 43.44 -26.45
CA ARG A 34 29.55 43.92 -27.28
C ARG A 34 29.11 43.84 -28.74
N ILE A 35 28.94 45.00 -29.37
CA ILE A 35 28.35 45.12 -30.70
C ILE A 35 29.44 45.05 -31.77
N TYR A 36 29.24 44.17 -32.74
CA TYR A 36 30.22 43.93 -33.79
C TYR A 36 30.33 45.14 -34.72
N GLY A 37 31.56 45.58 -35.00
CA GLY A 37 31.86 46.77 -35.81
C GLY A 37 31.86 48.09 -35.04
N ASP A 38 31.10 48.20 -33.94
CA ASP A 38 31.02 49.43 -33.12
C ASP A 38 31.88 49.36 -31.84
N HIS A 39 32.05 48.18 -31.24
CA HIS A 39 32.87 47.98 -30.04
C HIS A 39 34.16 47.20 -30.37
N ASP A 40 35.30 47.65 -29.82
CA ASP A 40 36.59 46.97 -30.00
C ASP A 40 36.62 45.64 -29.20
N PRO A 41 37.20 44.54 -29.76
CA PRO A 41 37.38 43.29 -29.03
C PRO A 41 38.34 43.41 -27.82
N ASP A 42 39.20 44.43 -27.78
CA ASP A 42 40.14 44.65 -26.69
C ASP A 42 39.43 45.22 -25.45
N LYS A 43 39.28 44.38 -24.42
CA LYS A 43 38.65 44.75 -23.13
C LYS A 43 39.44 45.82 -22.36
N THR A 44 40.70 46.08 -22.69
CA THR A 44 41.45 47.20 -22.08
C THR A 44 41.00 48.56 -22.61
N LYS A 45 40.46 48.60 -23.84
CA LYS A 45 39.90 49.83 -24.44
C LYS A 45 38.44 50.03 -24.06
N ILE A 46 37.66 48.95 -24.09
CA ILE A 46 36.24 48.96 -23.71
C ILE A 46 36.00 47.80 -22.74
N PRO A 47 36.16 48.02 -21.42
CA PRO A 47 35.83 47.04 -20.40
C PRO A 47 34.37 46.59 -20.51
N THR A 48 34.08 45.32 -20.20
CA THR A 48 32.71 44.78 -20.22
C THR A 48 31.76 45.65 -19.39
N GLU A 49 32.18 46.09 -18.20
CA GLU A 49 31.38 46.95 -17.33
C GLU A 49 31.08 48.36 -17.89
N SER A 50 31.82 48.81 -18.90
CA SER A 50 31.59 50.11 -19.55
C SER A 50 30.59 50.03 -20.70
N LEU A 51 30.20 48.82 -21.12
CA LEU A 51 29.20 48.64 -22.18
C LEU A 51 27.83 49.19 -21.72
N PRO A 52 27.08 49.86 -22.61
CA PRO A 52 25.73 50.32 -22.32
C PRO A 52 24.79 49.14 -22.09
N TRP A 53 23.82 49.34 -21.20
CA TRP A 53 22.75 48.38 -20.97
C TRP A 53 21.77 48.38 -22.14
N SER A 54 21.56 47.20 -22.73
CA SER A 54 20.57 46.98 -23.77
C SER A 54 19.24 46.52 -23.17
N GLN A 55 18.12 47.14 -23.56
CA GLN A 55 16.80 46.58 -23.23
C GLN A 55 16.50 45.36 -24.10
N VAL A 56 15.69 44.43 -23.60
CA VAL A 56 15.24 43.25 -24.36
C VAL A 56 13.79 43.47 -24.83
N MET A 57 13.55 43.28 -26.13
CA MET A 57 12.21 43.28 -26.70
C MET A 57 11.53 41.95 -26.38
N MET A 58 10.51 42.00 -25.56
CA MET A 58 9.70 40.84 -25.24
C MET A 58 8.73 40.51 -26.39
N PRO A 59 8.42 39.22 -26.66
CA PRO A 59 7.47 38.85 -27.71
C PRO A 59 6.05 39.35 -27.40
N VAL A 60 5.21 39.53 -28.42
CA VAL A 60 3.83 40.01 -28.25
C VAL A 60 2.94 39.07 -27.42
N THR A 61 3.38 37.83 -27.19
CA THR A 61 2.71 36.84 -26.35
C THR A 61 2.87 37.10 -24.84
N THR A 62 3.69 38.08 -24.45
CA THR A 62 3.92 38.43 -23.05
C THR A 62 3.65 39.91 -22.80
N ALA A 63 2.94 40.21 -21.71
CA ALA A 63 2.41 41.56 -21.47
C ALA A 63 3.46 42.55 -20.94
N ALA A 64 4.55 42.06 -20.34
CA ALA A 64 5.63 42.86 -19.75
C ALA A 64 5.14 44.02 -18.85
N CYS A 65 4.06 43.79 -18.09
CA CYS A 65 3.38 44.83 -17.33
C CYS A 65 3.04 44.36 -15.91
N ALA A 66 3.60 45.03 -14.90
CA ALA A 66 3.26 44.87 -13.48
C ALA A 66 3.17 43.41 -12.97
N GLY A 67 4.12 42.55 -13.38
CA GLY A 67 4.17 41.14 -12.98
C GLY A 67 3.33 40.19 -13.82
N ILE A 68 2.69 40.67 -14.88
CA ILE A 68 1.97 39.87 -15.87
C ILE A 68 2.90 39.67 -17.07
N GLY A 69 3.34 38.44 -17.30
CA GLY A 69 4.21 38.08 -18.43
C GLY A 69 5.20 36.96 -18.10
N GLU A 70 6.22 36.88 -18.94
CA GLU A 70 7.35 35.96 -18.85
C GLU A 70 8.56 36.74 -18.33
N SER A 71 9.52 36.03 -17.74
CA SER A 71 10.77 36.65 -17.28
C SER A 71 11.56 37.20 -18.47
N ALA A 72 12.10 38.42 -18.35
CA ALA A 72 12.99 39.02 -19.34
C ALA A 72 14.44 38.47 -19.24
N THR A 73 14.59 37.21 -18.83
CA THR A 73 15.86 36.52 -18.59
C THR A 73 15.91 35.23 -19.40
N GLY A 74 17.10 34.66 -19.58
CA GLY A 74 17.29 33.38 -20.27
C GLY A 74 18.38 33.45 -21.35
N ILE A 75 18.65 34.66 -21.85
CA ILE A 75 19.86 34.94 -22.64
C ILE A 75 21.07 34.91 -21.68
N VAL A 76 22.08 34.12 -22.04
CA VAL A 76 23.29 33.91 -21.24
C VAL A 76 24.50 34.62 -21.86
N GLU A 77 25.57 34.81 -21.08
CA GLU A 77 26.85 35.29 -21.58
C GLU A 77 27.35 34.40 -22.73
N GLY A 78 27.89 35.01 -23.79
CA GLY A 78 28.25 34.33 -25.03
C GLY A 78 27.11 34.20 -26.06
N SER A 79 25.87 34.50 -25.70
CA SER A 79 24.75 34.46 -26.65
C SER A 79 24.90 35.52 -27.74
N TRP A 80 24.67 35.11 -28.99
CA TRP A 80 24.59 36.02 -30.13
C TRP A 80 23.20 36.65 -30.19
N VAL A 81 23.16 37.97 -30.32
CA VAL A 81 21.94 38.76 -30.37
C VAL A 81 21.89 39.65 -31.60
N VAL A 82 20.67 39.87 -32.09
CA VAL A 82 20.36 40.88 -33.10
C VAL A 82 19.49 41.96 -32.45
N GLY A 83 19.76 43.22 -32.79
CA GLY A 83 19.08 44.36 -32.18
C GLY A 83 19.15 45.61 -33.03
N PHE A 84 18.74 46.74 -32.46
CA PHE A 84 18.85 48.07 -33.07
C PHE A 84 19.06 49.14 -32.02
N TYR A 85 19.58 50.29 -32.44
CA TYR A 85 19.71 51.47 -31.59
C TYR A 85 18.42 52.29 -31.60
N MET A 86 17.83 52.54 -30.43
CA MET A 86 16.61 53.35 -30.28
C MET A 86 16.84 54.84 -30.60
N ASP A 87 18.10 55.29 -30.53
CA ASP A 87 18.55 56.67 -30.71
C ASP A 87 19.30 56.92 -32.04
N GLY A 88 19.18 56.00 -33.01
CA GLY A 88 19.70 56.17 -34.38
C GLY A 88 21.23 56.26 -34.43
N GLU A 89 21.75 57.28 -35.14
CA GLU A 89 23.21 57.48 -35.35
C GLU A 89 23.99 57.76 -34.06
N SER A 90 23.32 58.13 -32.97
CA SER A 90 23.99 58.33 -31.67
C SER A 90 24.50 57.03 -31.08
N LYS A 91 23.84 55.89 -31.37
CA LYS A 91 24.25 54.54 -30.96
C LYS A 91 24.50 54.35 -29.46
N GLN A 92 23.76 55.04 -28.59
CA GLN A 92 23.92 54.94 -27.13
C GLN A 92 22.82 54.14 -26.44
N GLN A 93 21.67 53.90 -27.09
CA GLN A 93 20.52 53.20 -26.51
C GLN A 93 20.20 51.90 -27.27
N PRO A 94 20.98 50.83 -27.08
CA PRO A 94 20.74 49.55 -27.76
C PRO A 94 19.49 48.84 -27.22
N MET A 95 18.77 48.17 -28.12
CA MET A 95 17.69 47.24 -27.80
C MET A 95 17.94 45.91 -28.52
N VAL A 96 17.91 44.81 -27.77
CA VAL A 96 17.98 43.44 -28.27
C VAL A 96 16.59 43.03 -28.76
N MET A 97 16.49 42.59 -30.01
CA MET A 97 15.26 42.08 -30.61
C MET A 97 15.11 40.56 -30.44
N GLY A 98 16.22 39.84 -30.44
CA GLY A 98 16.22 38.39 -30.27
C GLY A 98 17.62 37.78 -30.32
N THR A 99 17.69 36.47 -30.13
CA THR A 99 18.92 35.67 -30.21
C THR A 99 19.06 35.00 -31.57
N VAL A 100 20.30 34.76 -31.99
CA VAL A 100 20.63 34.03 -33.22
C VAL A 100 21.18 32.67 -32.83
N VAL A 101 20.56 31.59 -33.34
CA VAL A 101 21.08 30.22 -33.22
C VAL A 101 22.21 30.03 -34.23
N GLY A 102 23.31 29.44 -33.77
CA GLY A 102 24.44 29.06 -34.61
C GLY A 102 24.92 27.65 -34.33
N GLU A 103 26.23 27.49 -34.49
CA GLU A 103 26.97 26.28 -34.16
C GLU A 103 27.91 26.63 -33.01
N ALA A 104 27.90 25.80 -31.98
CA ALA A 104 28.88 25.87 -30.92
C ALA A 104 30.27 25.62 -31.53
N GLY A 105 31.20 26.53 -31.27
CA GLY A 105 32.59 26.42 -31.73
C GLY A 105 33.55 26.68 -30.58
N PRO A 106 34.88 26.60 -30.82
CA PRO A 106 35.87 27.05 -29.85
C PRO A 106 35.55 28.52 -29.49
N SER A 107 35.24 28.76 -28.22
CA SER A 107 34.94 30.10 -27.74
C SER A 107 36.09 31.06 -28.08
N GLY A 108 35.75 32.32 -28.36
CA GLY A 108 36.75 33.37 -28.26
C GLY A 108 37.41 33.31 -26.88
N LEU A 109 38.70 33.63 -26.80
CA LEU A 109 39.43 33.63 -25.51
C LEU A 109 38.62 34.46 -24.49
N PRO A 110 38.37 33.99 -23.24
CA PRO A 110 37.57 34.75 -22.27
C PRO A 110 38.11 36.16 -21.98
N GLN A 111 39.41 36.36 -22.22
CA GLN A 111 40.10 37.64 -22.08
C GLN A 111 39.87 38.60 -23.26
N ALA A 112 39.41 38.08 -24.41
CA ALA A 112 38.98 38.87 -25.55
C ALA A 112 37.48 39.19 -25.44
N GLY A 113 37.05 40.27 -26.07
CA GLY A 113 35.64 40.60 -26.26
C GLY A 113 34.94 39.63 -27.20
N PHE A 114 33.61 39.72 -27.27
CA PHE A 114 32.74 38.86 -28.09
C PHE A 114 32.73 37.39 -27.67
N ALA A 115 32.95 37.13 -26.39
CA ALA A 115 32.89 35.81 -25.78
C ALA A 115 32.36 35.93 -24.34
N ASP A 116 31.92 34.81 -23.77
CA ASP A 116 31.59 34.72 -22.35
C ASP A 116 32.84 35.04 -21.50
N PRO A 117 32.85 36.12 -20.70
CA PRO A 117 33.99 36.48 -19.85
C PRO A 117 34.32 35.43 -18.79
N LEU A 118 33.35 34.59 -18.40
CA LEU A 118 33.52 33.52 -17.41
C LEU A 118 33.95 32.20 -18.03
N GLY A 119 33.87 32.06 -19.36
CA GLY A 119 34.21 30.82 -20.07
C GLY A 119 33.30 29.64 -19.73
N ILE A 120 32.05 29.90 -19.32
CA ILE A 120 31.02 28.88 -19.03
C ILE A 120 30.33 28.44 -20.33
N HIS A 121 30.09 29.39 -21.24
CA HIS A 121 29.42 29.17 -22.53
C HIS A 121 30.38 29.34 -23.73
N PRO A 122 30.19 28.55 -24.80
CA PRO A 122 29.22 27.47 -24.94
C PRO A 122 29.58 26.24 -24.09
N ARG A 123 28.56 25.48 -23.68
CA ARG A 123 28.74 24.26 -22.85
C ARG A 123 29.37 23.09 -23.61
N ARG A 124 29.41 23.21 -24.93
CA ARG A 124 29.94 22.25 -25.90
C ARG A 124 30.84 23.02 -26.86
N LEU A 125 31.87 22.37 -27.38
CA LEU A 125 32.85 23.03 -28.26
C LEU A 125 32.58 22.80 -29.75
N GLU A 126 31.59 21.96 -30.07
CA GLU A 126 31.19 21.60 -31.43
C GLU A 126 29.69 21.27 -31.46
N GLY A 127 29.12 21.28 -32.67
CA GLY A 127 27.72 20.93 -32.93
C GLY A 127 26.75 22.10 -32.84
N PRO A 128 25.47 21.93 -33.20
CA PRO A 128 24.48 23.00 -33.19
C PRO A 128 24.22 23.54 -31.77
N ASP A 129 23.93 24.84 -31.65
CA ASP A 129 23.54 25.47 -30.37
C ASP A 129 22.17 24.99 -29.88
N THR A 130 21.35 24.43 -30.77
CA THR A 130 20.07 23.80 -30.44
C THR A 130 20.26 22.75 -29.33
N PRO A 131 19.34 22.65 -28.35
CA PRO A 131 19.35 21.59 -27.35
C PRO A 131 19.46 20.21 -27.98
N TYR A 132 20.33 19.35 -27.45
CA TYR A 132 20.50 17.98 -27.99
C TYR A 132 19.24 17.13 -27.79
N ASN A 133 18.37 17.48 -26.83
CA ASN A 133 17.05 16.86 -26.73
C ASN A 133 16.18 17.06 -27.99
N ALA A 134 16.46 18.05 -28.86
CA ALA A 134 15.74 18.23 -30.13
C ALA A 134 16.34 17.42 -31.29
N ILE A 135 17.46 16.74 -31.08
CA ILE A 135 18.28 16.10 -32.11
C ILE A 135 18.42 14.61 -31.77
N GLY A 136 17.89 13.74 -32.63
CA GLY A 136 17.83 12.31 -32.35
C GLY A 136 19.17 11.63 -32.12
N GLU A 137 20.22 12.02 -32.88
CA GLU A 137 21.56 11.41 -32.79
C GLU A 137 22.22 11.60 -31.42
N GLU A 138 21.94 12.74 -30.77
CA GLU A 138 22.54 13.12 -29.50
C GLU A 138 21.58 12.92 -28.30
N TYR A 139 20.34 12.52 -28.58
CA TYR A 139 19.26 12.53 -27.59
C TYR A 139 19.54 11.63 -26.39
N GLU A 140 19.98 10.40 -26.65
CA GLU A 140 20.22 9.41 -25.60
C GLU A 140 21.41 9.77 -24.71
N ASP A 141 22.34 10.61 -25.19
CA ASP A 141 23.49 11.10 -24.42
C ASP A 141 23.15 12.30 -23.51
N THR A 142 21.98 12.91 -23.71
CA THR A 142 21.49 13.96 -22.81
C THR A 142 21.33 13.43 -21.39
N TYR A 143 21.60 14.29 -20.41
CA TYR A 143 21.48 13.90 -19.00
C TYR A 143 20.04 13.48 -18.66
N SER A 144 19.05 14.20 -19.19
CA SER A 144 17.63 13.93 -18.98
C SER A 144 17.19 12.58 -19.55
N ALA A 145 17.67 12.17 -20.72
CA ALA A 145 17.38 10.85 -21.29
C ALA A 145 18.02 9.72 -20.47
N ARG A 146 19.35 9.80 -20.21
CA ARG A 146 20.07 8.76 -19.44
C ARG A 146 19.49 8.59 -18.04
N ASN A 147 19.17 9.69 -17.36
CA ASN A 147 18.65 9.62 -16.01
C ASN A 147 17.26 8.97 -15.96
N ARG A 148 16.37 9.27 -16.93
CA ARG A 148 15.07 8.58 -17.05
C ARG A 148 15.22 7.07 -17.25
N VAL A 149 16.17 6.64 -18.08
CA VAL A 149 16.49 5.21 -18.28
C VAL A 149 16.99 4.58 -16.98
N ASN A 150 17.92 5.23 -16.27
CA ASN A 150 18.50 4.72 -15.03
C ASN A 150 17.48 4.64 -13.88
N LEU A 151 16.49 5.52 -13.85
CA LEU A 151 15.45 5.55 -12.81
C LEU A 151 14.30 4.56 -13.07
N ARG A 152 14.21 3.99 -14.28
CA ARG A 152 13.20 2.99 -14.60
C ARG A 152 13.36 1.76 -13.70
N LYS A 153 12.24 1.25 -13.19
CA LYS A 153 12.17 0.01 -12.42
C LYS A 153 11.48 -1.10 -13.19
N GLU A 154 12.05 -2.29 -13.05
CA GLU A 154 11.58 -3.54 -13.63
C GLU A 154 11.38 -4.55 -12.50
N LYS A 155 10.62 -5.61 -12.80
CA LYS A 155 10.38 -6.77 -11.95
C LYS A 155 9.84 -6.37 -10.57
N ILE A 156 8.96 -5.36 -10.54
CA ILE A 156 8.28 -4.94 -9.33
C ILE A 156 7.30 -6.04 -8.96
N GLU A 157 7.47 -6.65 -7.80
CA GLU A 157 6.64 -7.78 -7.36
C GLU A 157 5.20 -7.37 -7.07
N THR A 158 4.27 -8.28 -7.32
CA THR A 158 2.86 -8.16 -6.93
C THR A 158 2.53 -8.99 -5.67
N ALA A 159 1.38 -8.72 -5.07
CA ALA A 159 0.85 -9.53 -3.97
C ALA A 159 0.38 -10.91 -4.47
N VAL A 160 0.42 -11.92 -3.60
CA VAL A 160 0.06 -13.31 -3.93
C VAL A 160 -0.68 -13.96 -2.75
N PRO A 161 -1.63 -14.87 -3.01
CA PRO A 161 -2.22 -15.75 -2.00
C PRO A 161 -1.19 -16.79 -1.48
N ASP A 162 -1.53 -17.51 -0.40
CA ASP A 162 -0.76 -18.67 0.09
C ASP A 162 -1.68 -19.88 0.25
N LYS A 163 -1.10 -21.08 0.28
CA LYS A 163 -1.85 -22.34 0.39
C LYS A 163 -2.44 -22.51 1.79
N LEU A 164 -3.68 -23.00 1.85
CA LEU A 164 -4.41 -23.28 3.10
C LEU A 164 -4.72 -24.79 3.22
N THR A 165 -3.80 -25.63 2.75
CA THR A 165 -3.92 -27.09 2.57
C THR A 165 -4.48 -27.85 3.78
N SER A 166 -4.31 -27.35 5.00
CA SER A 166 -4.84 -28.00 6.20
C SER A 166 -6.36 -27.91 6.37
N VAL A 167 -7.02 -26.99 5.66
CA VAL A 167 -8.45 -26.69 5.82
C VAL A 167 -9.23 -26.60 4.52
N VAL A 168 -8.56 -26.38 3.38
CA VAL A 168 -9.21 -26.29 2.05
C VAL A 168 -8.30 -26.90 0.98
N GLN A 169 -8.89 -27.37 -0.11
CA GLN A 169 -8.15 -27.84 -1.27
C GLN A 169 -7.38 -26.68 -1.92
N ASP A 170 -6.13 -26.94 -2.30
CA ASP A 170 -5.31 -25.95 -2.99
C ASP A 170 -5.77 -25.74 -4.44
N GLU A 171 -5.75 -24.48 -4.88
CA GLU A 171 -5.78 -24.11 -6.30
C GLU A 171 -4.53 -24.62 -7.07
N PRO A 172 -4.54 -24.59 -8.41
CA PRO A 172 -3.34 -24.91 -9.21
C PRO A 172 -2.14 -24.02 -8.85
N ASP A 173 -0.92 -24.55 -8.96
CA ASP A 173 0.30 -23.87 -8.50
C ASP A 173 0.48 -22.45 -9.09
N ALA A 174 0.05 -22.22 -10.33
CA ALA A 174 0.09 -20.91 -10.99
C ALA A 174 -0.67 -19.80 -10.22
N TYR A 175 -1.68 -20.13 -9.42
CA TYR A 175 -2.41 -19.17 -8.58
C TYR A 175 -1.54 -18.58 -7.47
N TYR A 176 -0.50 -19.31 -7.05
CA TYR A 176 0.43 -18.93 -5.97
C TYR A 176 1.78 -18.42 -6.50
N GLU A 177 1.94 -18.32 -7.82
CA GLU A 177 3.16 -17.79 -8.42
C GLU A 177 3.21 -16.27 -8.27
N ARG A 178 4.37 -15.78 -7.82
CA ARG A 178 4.59 -14.34 -7.63
C ARG A 178 4.79 -13.67 -8.98
N GLY A 179 3.82 -12.83 -9.36
CA GLY A 179 3.91 -11.98 -10.54
C GLY A 179 4.86 -10.80 -10.35
N THR A 180 5.26 -10.22 -11.47
CA THR A 180 5.98 -8.94 -11.51
C THR A 180 5.47 -8.08 -12.65
N TRP A 181 5.70 -6.78 -12.57
CA TRP A 181 5.45 -5.84 -13.66
C TRP A 181 6.61 -4.86 -13.83
N ASP A 182 6.72 -4.31 -15.04
CA ASP A 182 7.76 -3.35 -15.42
C ASP A 182 7.15 -1.97 -15.67
N MET A 183 7.86 -0.91 -15.27
CA MET A 183 7.53 0.43 -15.76
C MET A 183 7.68 0.47 -17.30
N PRO A 184 6.88 1.26 -18.02
CA PRO A 184 7.10 1.52 -19.45
C PRO A 184 8.53 2.02 -19.71
N LYS A 185 9.07 1.73 -20.89
CA LYS A 185 10.37 2.25 -21.30
C LYS A 185 10.26 3.76 -21.58
N PRO A 186 11.13 4.62 -21.02
CA PRO A 186 11.20 6.04 -21.37
C PRO A 186 11.25 6.23 -22.87
N PHE A 187 10.54 7.23 -23.39
CA PHE A 187 10.46 7.56 -24.83
C PHE A 187 10.18 6.36 -25.76
N ASN A 188 9.65 5.26 -25.20
CA ASN A 188 9.37 4.00 -25.89
C ASN A 188 10.53 3.47 -26.77
N ASP A 189 11.78 3.64 -26.35
CA ASP A 189 13.00 3.31 -27.11
C ASP A 189 13.09 3.97 -28.50
N ALA A 190 12.35 5.06 -28.72
CA ALA A 190 12.39 5.83 -29.94
C ALA A 190 12.88 7.25 -29.63
N VAL A 191 13.97 7.65 -30.29
CA VAL A 191 14.52 9.00 -30.17
C VAL A 191 13.68 10.01 -30.98
N PRO A 192 13.65 11.29 -30.59
CA PRO A 192 13.05 12.34 -31.40
C PRO A 192 13.73 12.47 -32.75
N ARG A 193 12.99 12.97 -33.75
CA ARG A 193 13.55 13.35 -35.04
C ARG A 193 13.49 14.86 -35.19
N TYR A 194 14.59 15.48 -35.61
CA TYR A 194 14.58 16.89 -36.01
C TYR A 194 13.73 17.07 -37.29
N PRO A 195 12.94 18.16 -37.45
CA PRO A 195 12.70 19.29 -36.52
C PRO A 195 11.42 19.12 -35.68
N PHE A 196 11.02 17.87 -35.39
CA PHE A 196 9.71 17.59 -34.82
C PHE A 196 9.63 17.78 -33.30
N ASN A 197 10.75 17.70 -32.56
CA ASN A 197 10.76 17.90 -31.12
C ASN A 197 10.98 19.37 -30.73
N LYS A 198 10.04 19.94 -29.98
CA LYS A 198 10.12 21.30 -29.45
C LYS A 198 10.61 21.21 -28.02
N VAL A 199 11.85 21.64 -27.83
CA VAL A 199 12.52 21.54 -26.53
C VAL A 199 12.71 22.93 -25.96
N HIS A 200 12.29 23.09 -24.72
CA HIS A 200 12.69 24.19 -23.87
C HIS A 200 13.62 23.66 -22.78
N GLU A 201 14.92 23.98 -22.90
CA GLU A 201 15.93 23.63 -21.91
C GLU A 201 16.44 24.90 -21.24
N THR A 202 16.41 24.91 -19.92
CA THR A 202 16.93 26.04 -19.12
C THR A 202 18.40 25.82 -18.76
N GLU A 203 19.10 26.89 -18.39
CA GLU A 203 20.50 26.82 -17.94
C GLU A 203 20.70 25.79 -16.80
N GLY A 204 19.73 25.63 -15.90
CA GLY A 204 19.78 24.65 -14.81
C GLY A 204 19.56 23.17 -15.21
N GLY A 205 19.24 22.90 -16.48
CA GLY A 205 18.96 21.55 -16.99
C GLY A 205 17.53 21.07 -16.76
N HIS A 206 16.57 21.98 -16.51
CA HIS A 206 15.15 21.65 -16.64
C HIS A 206 14.79 21.53 -18.12
N VAL A 207 14.04 20.50 -18.48
CA VAL A 207 13.67 20.21 -19.87
C VAL A 207 12.15 20.04 -19.96
N LEU A 208 11.53 20.75 -20.89
CA LEU A 208 10.19 20.48 -21.40
C LEU A 208 10.32 20.06 -22.86
N GLU A 209 9.73 18.93 -23.21
CA GLU A 209 9.68 18.41 -24.57
C GLU A 209 8.23 18.27 -25.05
N ILE A 210 7.95 18.77 -26.24
CA ILE A 210 6.73 18.53 -27.00
C ILE A 210 7.17 17.95 -28.34
N ASP A 211 7.13 16.63 -28.46
CA ASP A 211 7.61 15.90 -29.63
C ASP A 211 6.48 15.53 -30.59
N ASP A 212 6.56 16.04 -31.82
CA ASP A 212 5.66 15.72 -32.92
C ASP A 212 6.27 14.68 -33.89
N THR A 213 7.30 13.93 -33.47
CA THR A 213 7.92 12.89 -34.30
C THR A 213 6.87 11.84 -34.65
N PRO A 214 6.54 11.64 -35.95
CA PRO A 214 5.44 10.75 -36.34
C PRO A 214 5.60 9.32 -35.79
N GLY A 215 4.61 8.85 -35.05
CA GLY A 215 4.60 7.53 -34.40
C GLY A 215 5.36 7.45 -33.08
N ASN A 216 5.94 8.56 -32.62
CA ASN A 216 6.60 8.70 -31.33
C ASN A 216 6.25 10.05 -30.67
N GLU A 217 5.01 10.48 -30.86
CA GLU A 217 4.51 11.71 -30.26
C GLU A 217 4.56 11.61 -28.74
N ARG A 218 5.13 12.61 -28.06
CA ARG A 218 5.25 12.59 -26.60
C ARG A 218 5.29 13.98 -25.99
N ILE A 219 4.90 14.05 -24.72
CA ILE A 219 5.11 15.21 -23.87
C ILE A 219 5.93 14.76 -22.67
N SER A 220 7.01 15.46 -22.38
CA SER A 220 7.88 15.14 -21.24
C SER A 220 8.27 16.38 -20.47
N THR A 221 8.23 16.29 -19.15
CA THR A 221 8.81 17.30 -18.24
C THR A 221 9.87 16.65 -17.37
N TYR A 222 10.98 17.34 -17.19
CA TYR A 222 12.13 16.83 -16.45
C TYR A 222 12.73 17.91 -15.55
N HIS A 223 12.84 17.59 -14.26
CA HIS A 223 13.61 18.37 -13.30
C HIS A 223 15.03 17.79 -13.17
N THR A 224 16.05 18.65 -13.03
CA THR A 224 17.48 18.26 -12.97
C THR A 224 17.80 17.24 -11.86
N SER A 225 16.97 17.14 -10.82
CA SER A 225 17.10 16.12 -9.77
C SER A 225 16.62 14.71 -10.18
N GLY A 226 16.05 14.55 -11.37
CA GLY A 226 15.54 13.28 -11.91
C GLY A 226 14.02 13.10 -11.87
N THR A 227 13.26 13.89 -11.09
CA THR A 227 11.79 13.83 -11.08
C THR A 227 11.26 14.21 -12.46
N ASN A 228 10.37 13.37 -13.01
CA ASN A 228 9.87 13.54 -14.36
C ASN A 228 8.46 12.97 -14.56
N GLU A 229 7.82 13.45 -15.62
CA GLU A 229 6.51 12.99 -16.08
C GLU A 229 6.51 12.91 -17.60
N GLU A 230 6.09 11.76 -18.13
CA GLU A 230 6.07 11.49 -19.57
C GLU A 230 4.72 10.91 -20.01
N TYR A 231 4.20 11.45 -21.10
CA TYR A 231 3.04 10.97 -21.85
C TYR A 231 3.51 10.45 -23.20
N GLN A 232 3.26 9.17 -23.48
CA GLN A 232 3.72 8.49 -24.69
C GLN A 232 2.61 8.37 -25.74
N ALA A 233 2.98 8.15 -27.00
CA ALA A 233 2.06 8.04 -28.14
C ALA A 233 0.97 6.97 -27.98
N ASN A 234 1.26 5.89 -27.25
CA ASN A 234 0.31 4.83 -26.96
C ASN A 234 -0.66 5.15 -25.80
N GLY A 235 -0.56 6.35 -25.21
CA GLY A 235 -1.38 6.79 -24.07
C GLY A 235 -0.81 6.40 -22.71
N ASN A 236 0.35 5.72 -22.65
CA ASN A 236 1.02 5.45 -21.38
C ASN A 236 1.44 6.74 -20.72
N LYS A 237 1.25 6.79 -19.40
CA LYS A 237 1.75 7.85 -18.54
C LYS A 237 2.72 7.26 -17.54
N THR A 238 3.87 7.91 -17.37
CA THR A 238 4.80 7.62 -16.28
C THR A 238 5.02 8.86 -15.43
N ILE A 239 5.09 8.68 -14.11
CA ILE A 239 5.52 9.70 -13.17
C ILE A 239 6.62 9.07 -12.31
N THR A 240 7.80 9.68 -12.32
CA THR A 240 8.94 9.27 -11.50
C THR A 240 9.24 10.36 -10.49
N ILE A 241 9.25 10.04 -9.20
CA ILE A 241 9.51 10.99 -8.11
C ILE A 241 10.74 10.51 -7.34
N VAL A 242 11.85 11.25 -7.46
CA VAL A 242 13.11 10.90 -6.77
C VAL A 242 13.07 11.29 -5.29
N GLY A 243 12.35 12.37 -4.96
CA GLY A 243 12.15 12.85 -3.60
C GLY A 243 10.91 12.25 -2.93
N SER A 244 10.29 13.03 -2.03
CA SER A 244 9.00 12.67 -1.42
C SER A 244 7.81 13.18 -2.25
N ASN A 245 6.74 12.40 -2.32
CA ASN A 245 5.48 12.79 -2.95
C ASN A 245 4.45 13.22 -1.89
N TYR A 246 3.83 14.39 -2.08
CA TYR A 246 2.76 14.90 -1.23
C TYR A 246 1.53 15.16 -2.10
N LYS A 247 0.40 14.52 -1.78
CA LYS A 247 -0.89 14.74 -2.45
C LYS A 247 -1.89 15.26 -1.43
N ALA A 248 -2.44 16.45 -1.67
CA ALA A 248 -3.55 17.00 -0.92
C ALA A 248 -4.71 17.25 -1.87
N VAL A 249 -5.86 16.60 -1.60
CA VAL A 249 -7.11 16.83 -2.32
C VAL A 249 -8.11 17.39 -1.33
N TYR A 250 -8.54 18.63 -1.56
CA TYR A 250 -9.49 19.33 -0.66
C TYR A 250 -10.94 18.95 -0.95
N GLY A 251 -11.22 18.48 -2.17
CA GLY A 251 -12.51 17.92 -2.55
C GLY A 251 -12.49 16.39 -2.54
N SER A 252 -13.29 15.80 -3.40
CA SER A 252 -13.30 14.35 -3.64
C SER A 252 -12.19 13.92 -4.59
N ASP A 253 -11.63 12.73 -4.36
CA ASP A 253 -10.65 12.08 -5.23
C ASP A 253 -11.21 10.73 -5.67
N ASN A 254 -11.94 10.71 -6.79
CA ASN A 254 -12.52 9.49 -7.34
C ASN A 254 -11.51 8.79 -8.25
N ILE A 255 -11.20 7.54 -7.98
CA ILE A 255 -10.21 6.75 -8.73
C ILE A 255 -10.95 5.60 -9.42
N TYR A 256 -10.90 5.58 -10.76
CA TYR A 256 -11.45 4.50 -11.58
C TYR A 256 -10.32 3.85 -12.38
N ILE A 257 -10.17 2.54 -12.21
CA ILE A 257 -9.18 1.72 -12.90
C ILE A 257 -9.94 0.57 -13.54
N MET A 258 -9.99 0.54 -14.87
CA MET A 258 -10.70 -0.50 -15.63
C MET A 258 -9.88 -1.80 -15.70
N GLY A 259 -8.55 -1.69 -15.74
CA GLY A 259 -7.63 -2.82 -15.66
C GLY A 259 -7.23 -3.15 -14.23
N ASP A 260 -6.11 -3.84 -14.08
CA ASP A 260 -5.60 -4.25 -12.77
C ASP A 260 -4.95 -3.10 -12.01
N ALA A 261 -5.07 -3.12 -10.68
CA ALA A 261 -4.41 -2.17 -9.78
C ALA A 261 -3.40 -2.91 -8.89
N ASN A 262 -2.10 -2.73 -9.17
CA ASN A 262 -1.02 -3.26 -8.36
C ASN A 262 -0.41 -2.14 -7.50
N ILE A 263 -0.33 -2.36 -6.18
CA ILE A 263 0.26 -1.40 -5.23
C ILE A 263 1.35 -2.11 -4.43
N THR A 264 2.60 -1.72 -4.65
CA THR A 264 3.77 -2.28 -3.97
C THR A 264 4.40 -1.20 -3.08
N ILE A 265 4.58 -1.50 -1.80
CA ILE A 265 5.20 -0.60 -0.81
C ILE A 265 6.34 -1.36 -0.12
N ASP A 266 7.59 -1.00 -0.40
CA ASP A 266 8.76 -1.60 0.25
C ASP A 266 8.87 -1.22 1.74
N GLY A 267 8.31 -0.06 2.09
CA GLY A 267 8.24 0.44 3.46
C GLY A 267 6.95 0.03 4.18
N ASN A 268 6.53 0.89 5.13
CA ASN A 268 5.31 0.66 5.89
C ASN A 268 4.10 1.35 5.24
N LEU A 269 2.98 0.63 5.10
CA LEU A 269 1.69 1.21 4.74
C LEU A 269 0.91 1.58 6.00
N ARG A 270 0.42 2.82 6.08
CA ARG A 270 -0.52 3.29 7.12
C ARG A 270 -1.75 3.88 6.45
N GLN A 271 -2.92 3.39 6.84
CA GLN A 271 -4.21 3.90 6.37
C GLN A 271 -5.02 4.35 7.58
N PHE A 272 -5.46 5.60 7.58
CA PHE A 272 -6.34 6.13 8.62
C PHE A 272 -7.57 6.75 7.98
N VAL A 273 -8.72 6.08 8.18
CA VAL A 273 -10.01 6.51 7.67
C VAL A 273 -10.83 7.03 8.84
N LYS A 274 -11.13 8.33 8.83
CA LYS A 274 -11.91 8.98 9.90
C LYS A 274 -13.41 8.68 9.80
N GLY A 275 -13.89 8.40 8.59
CA GLY A 275 -15.25 7.96 8.33
C GLY A 275 -15.36 6.44 8.29
N ASN A 276 -16.37 5.94 7.57
CA ASN A 276 -16.59 4.51 7.38
C ASN A 276 -15.66 3.96 6.29
N TYR A 277 -15.23 2.70 6.45
CA TYR A 277 -14.49 1.96 5.44
C TYR A 277 -15.38 0.84 4.89
N HIS A 278 -15.87 1.01 3.66
CA HIS A 278 -16.63 -0.01 2.94
C HIS A 278 -15.70 -0.68 1.92
N LEU A 279 -15.63 -2.01 1.98
CA LEU A 279 -14.89 -2.82 1.02
C LEU A 279 -15.85 -3.88 0.47
N GLU A 280 -16.09 -3.84 -0.84
CA GLU A 280 -16.81 -4.86 -1.57
C GLU A 280 -15.83 -5.52 -2.55
N VAL A 281 -15.80 -6.85 -2.54
CA VAL A 281 -14.98 -7.64 -3.45
C VAL A 281 -15.91 -8.70 -4.04
N SER A 282 -16.27 -8.56 -5.32
CA SER A 282 -17.16 -9.52 -5.98
C SER A 282 -16.48 -10.85 -6.27
N GLY A 283 -15.14 -10.85 -6.38
CA GLY A 283 -14.31 -12.05 -6.45
C GLY A 283 -13.84 -12.52 -5.06
N ASN A 284 -12.75 -13.26 -5.03
CA ASN A 284 -12.16 -13.74 -3.78
C ASN A 284 -11.33 -12.65 -3.09
N LYS A 285 -11.43 -12.56 -1.76
CA LYS A 285 -10.54 -11.75 -0.93
C LYS A 285 -9.57 -12.67 -0.19
N THR A 286 -8.27 -12.48 -0.42
CA THR A 286 -7.21 -13.21 0.29
C THR A 286 -6.33 -12.25 1.08
N GLU A 287 -5.92 -12.65 2.28
CA GLU A 287 -5.01 -11.89 3.12
C GLU A 287 -3.86 -12.80 3.59
N LEU A 288 -2.65 -12.57 3.05
CA LEU A 288 -1.43 -13.27 3.49
C LEU A 288 -0.63 -12.37 4.44
N ILE A 289 -0.70 -12.67 5.74
CA ILE A 289 0.08 -11.98 6.76
C ILE A 289 1.19 -12.91 7.23
N ARG A 290 2.44 -12.60 6.87
CA ARG A 290 3.61 -13.39 7.32
C ARG A 290 3.98 -13.15 8.78
N GLY A 291 3.63 -11.97 9.31
CA GLY A 291 3.78 -11.61 10.71
C GLY A 291 2.54 -11.96 11.54
N SER A 292 2.19 -11.09 12.50
CA SER A 292 0.98 -11.24 13.31
C SER A 292 -0.16 -10.34 12.83
N ARG A 293 -1.40 -10.81 12.96
CA ARG A 293 -2.61 -9.99 12.80
C ARG A 293 -3.19 -9.67 14.17
N GLN A 294 -3.44 -8.39 14.44
CA GLN A 294 -4.15 -7.92 15.63
C GLN A 294 -5.39 -7.13 15.20
N SER A 295 -6.53 -7.40 15.83
CA SER A 295 -7.78 -6.69 15.55
C SER A 295 -8.41 -6.23 16.85
N LYS A 296 -8.93 -5.00 16.86
CA LYS A 296 -9.71 -4.45 17.97
C LYS A 296 -10.93 -3.75 17.40
N ILE A 297 -12.10 -4.30 17.70
CA ILE A 297 -13.39 -3.71 17.37
C ILE A 297 -13.91 -3.04 18.64
N GLY A 298 -14.21 -1.74 18.56
CA GLY A 298 -14.68 -0.97 19.72
C GLY A 298 -16.12 -1.26 20.14
N ASN A 299 -16.90 -1.86 19.24
CA ASN A 299 -18.30 -2.23 19.45
C ASN A 299 -18.51 -3.72 19.05
N SER A 300 -19.36 -4.01 18.07
CA SER A 300 -19.70 -5.39 17.66
C SER A 300 -19.00 -5.84 16.38
N GLU A 301 -18.69 -7.12 16.29
CA GLU A 301 -18.30 -7.83 15.07
C GLU A 301 -19.40 -8.85 14.71
N HIS A 302 -19.93 -8.76 13.49
CA HIS A 302 -20.93 -9.68 12.96
C HIS A 302 -20.33 -10.40 11.76
N LEU A 303 -20.43 -11.72 11.74
CA LEU A 303 -19.87 -12.57 10.69
C LEU A 303 -20.95 -13.54 10.20
N GLU A 304 -21.21 -13.52 8.90
CA GLU A 304 -22.09 -14.46 8.22
C GLU A 304 -21.27 -15.18 7.16
N ILE A 305 -21.30 -16.52 7.19
CA ILE A 305 -20.61 -17.39 6.24
C ILE A 305 -21.66 -18.36 5.72
N ALA A 306 -21.99 -18.25 4.44
CA ALA A 306 -23.07 -19.04 3.84
C ALA A 306 -22.69 -20.51 3.60
N GLN A 307 -21.39 -20.81 3.57
CA GLN A 307 -20.84 -22.15 3.38
C GLN A 307 -19.98 -22.52 4.59
N ASP A 308 -18.83 -23.13 4.36
CA ASP A 308 -18.01 -23.71 5.41
C ASP A 308 -17.15 -22.67 6.14
N PHE A 309 -17.01 -22.85 7.45
CA PHE A 309 -16.00 -22.20 8.26
C PHE A 309 -15.00 -23.24 8.77
N ALA A 310 -13.74 -23.08 8.40
CA ALA A 310 -12.66 -23.95 8.86
C ALA A 310 -11.53 -23.12 9.48
N SER A 311 -10.98 -23.61 10.59
CA SER A 311 -9.89 -22.98 11.31
C SER A 311 -8.90 -24.02 11.79
N ASN A 312 -7.61 -23.80 11.53
CA ASN A 312 -6.52 -24.61 12.05
C ASN A 312 -5.59 -23.71 12.88
N VAL A 313 -5.42 -24.05 14.15
CA VAL A 313 -4.55 -23.33 15.09
C VAL A 313 -3.54 -24.32 15.66
N GLN A 314 -2.28 -24.18 15.25
CA GLN A 314 -1.19 -25.05 15.73
C GLN A 314 -0.82 -24.77 17.19
N GLY A 315 -1.02 -23.53 17.64
CA GLY A 315 -0.81 -23.11 19.02
C GLY A 315 -2.06 -23.26 19.88
N ASN A 316 -2.15 -22.42 20.92
CA ASN A 316 -3.31 -22.41 21.81
C ASN A 316 -4.48 -21.63 21.18
N TYR A 317 -5.69 -22.18 21.33
CA TYR A 317 -6.93 -21.44 21.07
C TYR A 317 -7.53 -20.99 22.40
N VAL A 318 -7.60 -19.68 22.61
CA VAL A 318 -8.15 -19.09 23.84
C VAL A 318 -9.32 -18.19 23.47
N GLN A 319 -10.48 -18.48 24.04
CA GLN A 319 -11.69 -17.69 23.87
C GLN A 319 -12.22 -17.26 25.23
N ARG A 320 -12.39 -15.96 25.43
CA ARG A 320 -13.01 -15.40 26.64
C ARG A 320 -14.26 -14.64 26.24
N ILE A 321 -15.39 -15.06 26.79
CA ILE A 321 -16.68 -14.40 26.59
C ILE A 321 -17.04 -13.75 27.93
N GLY A 322 -17.18 -12.43 27.93
CA GLY A 322 -17.47 -11.67 29.14
C GLY A 322 -18.96 -11.65 29.52
N GLY A 323 -19.83 -11.90 28.54
CA GLY A 323 -21.27 -12.09 28.71
C GLY A 323 -21.68 -13.54 28.46
N ASP A 324 -22.87 -13.72 27.91
CA ASP A 324 -23.42 -15.05 27.65
C ASP A 324 -22.88 -15.67 26.35
N GLU A 325 -22.73 -16.99 26.35
CA GLU A 325 -22.41 -17.77 25.17
C GLU A 325 -23.59 -18.68 24.80
N THR A 326 -24.07 -18.53 23.57
CA THR A 326 -25.07 -19.43 22.99
C THR A 326 -24.46 -20.11 21.76
N ARG A 327 -24.45 -21.44 21.75
CA ARG A 327 -24.05 -22.26 20.59
C ARG A 327 -25.22 -23.11 20.13
N ILE A 328 -25.65 -22.90 18.88
CA ILE A 328 -26.69 -23.68 18.22
C ILE A 328 -26.03 -24.44 17.08
N ILE A 329 -26.23 -25.75 17.05
CA ILE A 329 -25.75 -26.64 15.99
C ILE A 329 -26.95 -27.48 15.60
N ASP A 330 -27.52 -27.21 14.43
CA ASP A 330 -28.67 -27.98 13.90
C ASP A 330 -28.24 -29.36 13.41
N GLY A 331 -26.99 -29.47 12.96
CA GLY A 331 -26.38 -30.72 12.52
C GLY A 331 -25.69 -31.49 13.65
N LEU A 332 -24.74 -32.33 13.26
CA LEU A 332 -23.93 -33.10 14.21
C LEU A 332 -22.83 -32.22 14.82
N ARG A 333 -22.72 -32.25 16.15
CA ARG A 333 -21.51 -31.80 16.86
C ARG A 333 -20.66 -33.01 17.25
N ASN A 334 -19.45 -33.09 16.70
CA ASN A 334 -18.42 -34.02 17.15
C ASN A 334 -17.30 -33.26 17.87
N THR A 335 -16.77 -33.79 18.96
CA THR A 335 -15.68 -33.16 19.73
C THR A 335 -14.70 -34.25 20.18
N THR A 336 -13.45 -34.10 19.76
CA THR A 336 -12.37 -35.02 20.11
C THR A 336 -11.30 -34.26 20.87
N ILE A 337 -11.04 -34.67 22.11
CA ILE A 337 -10.00 -34.09 22.96
C ILE A 337 -8.91 -35.13 23.16
N GLY A 338 -7.71 -34.89 22.63
CA GLY A 338 -6.62 -35.86 22.65
C GLY A 338 -5.96 -36.08 24.02
N LYS A 339 -6.30 -35.26 25.02
CA LYS A 339 -5.78 -35.33 26.39
C LYS A 339 -6.92 -35.22 27.41
N THR A 340 -6.99 -34.10 28.14
CA THR A 340 -7.93 -33.88 29.24
C THR A 340 -8.95 -32.82 28.85
N GLU A 341 -10.22 -33.07 29.17
CA GLU A 341 -11.29 -32.08 29.16
C GLU A 341 -11.72 -31.81 30.60
N ASP A 342 -11.55 -30.56 31.06
CA ASP A 342 -11.97 -30.12 32.38
C ASP A 342 -13.14 -29.12 32.23
N LEU A 343 -14.30 -29.48 32.78
CA LEU A 343 -15.49 -28.62 32.82
C LEU A 343 -15.76 -28.20 34.27
N THR A 344 -15.65 -26.90 34.55
CA THR A 344 -16.06 -26.31 35.83
C THR A 344 -17.22 -25.36 35.59
N VAL A 345 -18.33 -25.58 36.30
CA VAL A 345 -19.52 -24.72 36.26
C VAL A 345 -19.87 -24.36 37.70
N SER A 346 -19.82 -23.07 38.03
CA SER A 346 -20.16 -22.57 39.38
C SER A 346 -21.66 -22.57 39.64
N GLY A 347 -22.45 -22.43 38.58
CA GLY A 347 -23.91 -22.52 38.62
C GLY A 347 -24.39 -23.94 38.34
N GLU A 348 -25.50 -24.04 37.61
CA GLU A 348 -26.10 -25.31 37.24
C GLU A 348 -25.58 -25.82 35.89
N THR A 349 -25.35 -27.14 35.81
CA THR A 349 -25.21 -27.86 34.53
C THR A 349 -26.44 -28.74 34.34
N SER A 350 -27.13 -28.59 33.21
CA SER A 350 -28.26 -29.43 32.81
C SER A 350 -27.95 -30.15 31.50
N ILE A 351 -28.11 -31.47 31.49
CA ILE A 351 -27.96 -32.32 30.30
C ILE A 351 -29.30 -32.98 30.02
N THR A 352 -29.93 -32.60 28.93
CA THR A 352 -31.19 -33.19 28.46
C THR A 352 -30.95 -33.88 27.13
N THR A 353 -31.26 -35.17 27.06
CA THR A 353 -31.18 -35.96 25.82
C THR A 353 -32.52 -36.61 25.56
N MET A 354 -33.05 -36.43 24.34
CA MET A 354 -34.39 -36.91 23.97
C MET A 354 -34.42 -38.37 23.51
N ASP A 355 -33.27 -38.90 23.11
CA ASP A 355 -33.11 -40.29 22.71
C ASP A 355 -32.17 -41.02 23.69
N LYS A 356 -30.91 -41.25 23.32
CA LYS A 356 -29.97 -42.05 24.11
C LYS A 356 -28.79 -41.24 24.60
N LEU A 357 -28.53 -41.29 25.91
CA LEU A 357 -27.27 -40.86 26.51
C LEU A 357 -26.41 -42.10 26.80
N ASN A 358 -25.19 -42.14 26.27
CA ASN A 358 -24.18 -43.14 26.62
C ASN A 358 -23.00 -42.46 27.31
N VAL A 359 -22.64 -42.95 28.50
CA VAL A 359 -21.43 -42.52 29.21
C VAL A 359 -20.55 -43.75 29.38
N PHE A 360 -19.32 -43.68 28.89
CA PHE A 360 -18.35 -44.79 28.93
C PHE A 360 -17.01 -44.27 29.41
N ALA A 361 -16.43 -44.97 30.39
CA ALA A 361 -15.06 -44.80 30.83
C ALA A 361 -14.34 -46.15 30.73
N GLN A 362 -13.14 -46.17 30.17
CA GLN A 362 -12.33 -47.40 30.10
C GLN A 362 -11.75 -47.78 31.48
N LYS A 363 -11.55 -46.78 32.34
CA LYS A 363 -11.08 -46.93 33.72
C LYS A 363 -12.22 -46.55 34.65
N ASP A 364 -11.92 -45.77 35.69
CA ASP A 364 -12.88 -45.41 36.71
C ASP A 364 -13.88 -44.37 36.18
N TYR A 365 -15.15 -44.59 36.51
CA TYR A 365 -16.20 -43.58 36.45
C TYR A 365 -16.67 -43.32 37.88
N SER A 366 -16.71 -42.05 38.29
CA SER A 366 -17.13 -41.68 39.64
C SER A 366 -18.16 -40.55 39.60
N THR A 367 -19.21 -40.69 40.39
CA THR A 367 -20.19 -39.63 40.65
C THR A 367 -20.18 -39.32 42.13
N THR A 368 -19.89 -38.07 42.48
CA THR A 368 -19.91 -37.60 43.88
C THR A 368 -20.87 -36.44 44.01
N THR A 369 -21.70 -36.45 45.05
CA THR A 369 -22.54 -35.30 45.43
C THR A 369 -22.48 -35.13 46.94
N VAL A 370 -22.41 -33.87 47.39
CA VAL A 370 -22.56 -33.52 48.81
C VAL A 370 -24.04 -33.46 49.19
N GLY A 371 -24.89 -33.11 48.22
CA GLY A 371 -26.33 -33.05 48.39
C GLY A 371 -27.00 -34.39 48.12
N LYS A 372 -28.25 -34.31 47.68
CA LYS A 372 -29.06 -35.49 47.34
C LYS A 372 -28.70 -36.01 45.95
N LEU A 373 -28.35 -37.29 45.84
CA LEU A 373 -28.41 -38.03 44.58
C LEU A 373 -29.79 -38.65 44.41
N THR A 374 -30.48 -38.34 43.30
CA THR A 374 -31.76 -38.99 42.95
C THR A 374 -31.62 -39.68 41.60
N ILE A 375 -31.92 -40.98 41.55
CA ILE A 375 -31.99 -41.76 40.32
C ILE A 375 -33.43 -42.20 40.15
N THR A 376 -34.03 -41.89 39.01
CA THR A 376 -35.42 -42.24 38.71
C THR A 376 -35.48 -42.79 37.28
N SER A 377 -36.15 -43.93 37.13
CA SER A 377 -36.41 -44.53 35.83
C SER A 377 -37.86 -44.98 35.78
N LYS A 378 -38.52 -44.75 34.64
CA LYS A 378 -39.81 -45.37 34.34
C LYS A 378 -39.66 -46.86 34.01
N GLY A 379 -38.52 -47.22 33.41
CA GLY A 379 -38.14 -48.60 33.12
C GLY A 379 -37.29 -49.19 34.25
N ASN A 380 -36.56 -50.26 33.92
CA ASN A 380 -35.70 -50.93 34.87
C ASN A 380 -34.44 -50.10 35.15
N ILE A 381 -34.00 -50.07 36.41
CA ILE A 381 -32.62 -49.75 36.78
C ILE A 381 -31.90 -51.08 36.90
N LYS A 382 -30.87 -51.30 36.09
CA LYS A 382 -30.05 -52.52 36.09
C LYS A 382 -28.63 -52.17 36.52
N VAL A 383 -28.13 -52.84 37.55
CA VAL A 383 -26.74 -52.73 38.03
C VAL A 383 -26.12 -54.12 37.93
N GLU A 384 -25.07 -54.25 37.13
CA GLU A 384 -24.36 -55.51 36.91
C GLU A 384 -22.88 -55.32 37.23
N THR A 385 -22.33 -56.20 38.06
CA THR A 385 -20.90 -56.29 38.34
C THR A 385 -20.50 -57.76 38.44
N PRO A 386 -19.43 -58.20 37.78
CA PRO A 386 -18.88 -59.53 37.97
C PRO A 386 -18.07 -59.65 39.27
N ALA A 387 -17.80 -58.53 39.94
CA ALA A 387 -17.08 -58.43 41.21
C ALA A 387 -18.06 -58.08 42.35
N ASN A 388 -17.53 -57.55 43.45
CA ASN A 388 -18.36 -57.16 44.59
C ASN A 388 -19.24 -55.94 44.27
N TYR A 389 -20.44 -55.93 44.85
CA TYR A 389 -21.29 -54.76 44.93
C TYR A 389 -21.33 -54.28 46.39
N ASP A 390 -20.47 -53.30 46.70
CA ASP A 390 -20.32 -52.79 48.06
C ASP A 390 -21.27 -51.62 48.31
N ARG A 391 -22.13 -51.75 49.33
CA ARG A 391 -23.05 -50.70 49.77
C ARG A 391 -22.77 -50.36 51.24
N THR A 392 -22.22 -49.17 51.48
CA THR A 392 -22.02 -48.65 52.83
C THR A 392 -23.01 -47.52 53.10
N VAL A 393 -23.75 -47.60 54.20
CA VAL A 393 -24.72 -46.57 54.62
C VAL A 393 -24.55 -46.34 56.12
N THR A 394 -24.28 -45.09 56.52
CA THR A 394 -24.13 -44.70 57.93
C THR A 394 -25.46 -44.36 58.60
N GLY A 395 -26.44 -43.94 57.80
CA GLY A 395 -27.82 -43.73 58.22
C GLY A 395 -28.70 -44.95 57.99
N ASN A 396 -29.98 -44.71 57.73
CA ASN A 396 -30.95 -45.77 57.51
C ASN A 396 -31.03 -46.17 56.04
N VAL A 397 -31.20 -47.47 55.79
CA VAL A 397 -31.68 -47.98 54.52
C VAL A 397 -33.20 -48.19 54.63
N THR A 398 -33.96 -47.64 53.68
CA THR A 398 -35.40 -47.89 53.56
C THR A 398 -35.68 -48.42 52.17
N ASN A 399 -36.20 -49.65 52.09
CA ASN A 399 -36.64 -50.27 50.84
C ASN A 399 -38.16 -50.35 50.87
N ASN A 400 -38.84 -49.48 50.10
CA ASN A 400 -40.29 -49.56 49.93
C ASN A 400 -40.60 -50.28 48.62
N ILE A 401 -40.92 -51.58 48.71
CA ILE A 401 -41.22 -52.43 47.56
C ILE A 401 -42.72 -52.66 47.51
N THR A 402 -43.39 -52.07 46.52
CA THR A 402 -44.84 -52.25 46.32
C THR A 402 -45.20 -53.53 45.58
N GLY A 403 -44.24 -54.08 44.84
CA GLY A 403 -44.33 -55.38 44.18
C GLY A 403 -43.70 -56.49 45.03
N THR A 404 -43.08 -57.46 44.36
CA THR A 404 -42.36 -58.55 45.00
C THR A 404 -40.86 -58.26 45.05
N LEU A 405 -40.23 -58.48 46.20
CA LEU A 405 -38.77 -58.58 46.32
C LEU A 405 -38.36 -60.05 46.18
N ASN A 406 -37.51 -60.36 45.21
CA ASN A 406 -36.95 -61.70 45.00
C ASN A 406 -35.43 -61.62 45.09
N ASP A 407 -34.87 -62.21 46.15
CA ASP A 407 -33.42 -62.36 46.30
C ASP A 407 -33.05 -63.84 46.12
N THR A 408 -32.28 -64.13 45.08
CA THR A 408 -31.76 -65.48 44.82
C THR A 408 -30.26 -65.47 45.06
N VAL A 409 -29.82 -66.19 46.10
CA VAL A 409 -28.41 -66.31 46.46
C VAL A 409 -27.99 -67.77 46.34
N THR A 410 -26.95 -68.04 45.56
CA THR A 410 -26.39 -69.40 45.37
C THR A 410 -25.37 -69.75 46.47
N GLY A 411 -24.72 -68.75 47.04
CA GLY A 411 -23.81 -68.89 48.18
C GLY A 411 -24.53 -68.82 49.52
N ALA A 412 -23.74 -68.73 50.59
CA ALA A 412 -24.27 -68.49 51.92
C ALA A 412 -24.75 -67.03 52.06
N VAL A 413 -25.94 -66.84 52.64
CA VAL A 413 -26.39 -65.54 53.13
C VAL A 413 -25.97 -65.41 54.59
N THR A 414 -25.26 -64.33 54.92
CA THR A 414 -24.90 -63.99 56.31
C THR A 414 -25.47 -62.63 56.65
N GLU A 415 -26.38 -62.59 57.62
CA GLU A 415 -26.92 -61.37 58.18
C GLU A 415 -26.49 -61.27 59.64
N SER A 416 -26.20 -60.07 60.10
CA SER A 416 -25.80 -59.83 61.49
C SER A 416 -26.46 -58.57 61.99
N TYR A 417 -27.27 -58.72 63.02
CA TYR A 417 -27.99 -57.63 63.66
C TYR A 417 -27.40 -57.44 65.05
N SER A 418 -26.89 -56.24 65.34
CA SER A 418 -26.34 -55.90 66.67
C SER A 418 -27.43 -55.63 67.71
N SER A 419 -28.68 -55.52 67.27
CA SER A 419 -29.85 -55.25 68.10
C SER A 419 -31.04 -56.06 67.57
N THR A 420 -32.26 -55.63 67.87
CA THR A 420 -33.49 -56.32 67.51
C THR A 420 -33.70 -56.37 65.99
N GLN A 421 -33.87 -57.58 65.46
CA GLN A 421 -34.50 -57.80 64.17
C GLN A 421 -36.01 -57.96 64.39
N ASN A 422 -36.83 -57.11 63.76
CA ASN A 422 -38.29 -57.21 63.78
C ASN A 422 -38.80 -57.61 62.40
N THR A 423 -39.52 -58.73 62.34
CA THR A 423 -40.18 -59.20 61.12
C THR A 423 -41.68 -59.28 61.38
N THR A 424 -42.47 -58.69 60.49
CA THR A 424 -43.93 -58.73 60.57
C THR A 424 -44.46 -59.02 59.19
N ALA A 425 -45.23 -60.10 59.05
CA ALA A 425 -45.89 -60.47 57.81
C ALA A 425 -47.40 -60.43 58.01
N GLY A 426 -48.13 -59.91 57.02
CA GLY A 426 -49.60 -59.98 56.99
C GLY A 426 -50.13 -61.37 56.61
N GLY A 427 -49.25 -62.27 56.17
CA GLY A 427 -49.51 -63.68 55.90
C GLY A 427 -48.44 -64.56 56.52
N ASP A 428 -48.19 -65.74 55.94
CA ASP A 428 -47.25 -66.71 56.50
C ASP A 428 -45.79 -66.32 56.27
N ILE A 429 -44.98 -66.47 57.31
CA ILE A 429 -43.51 -66.53 57.19
C ILE A 429 -43.14 -68.01 57.10
N THR A 430 -42.74 -68.46 55.91
CA THR A 430 -42.28 -69.84 55.69
C THR A 430 -40.76 -69.88 55.66
N ILE A 431 -40.16 -70.53 56.65
CA ILE A 431 -38.73 -70.82 56.69
C ILE A 431 -38.55 -72.31 56.50
N THR A 432 -37.94 -72.69 55.38
CA THR A 432 -37.58 -74.08 55.10
C THR A 432 -36.07 -74.21 55.23
N GLY A 433 -35.60 -74.70 56.36
CA GLY A 433 -34.21 -75.11 56.51
C GLY A 433 -33.95 -76.41 55.76
N GLY A 434 -32.68 -76.70 55.49
CA GLY A 434 -32.27 -78.03 55.03
C GLY A 434 -32.40 -79.06 56.17
N PRO A 435 -31.34 -79.80 56.54
CA PRO A 435 -31.44 -80.79 57.61
C PRO A 435 -31.74 -80.19 59.00
N ASN A 436 -31.42 -78.91 59.26
CA ASN A 436 -31.64 -78.24 60.56
C ASN A 436 -32.05 -76.76 60.40
N ILE A 437 -32.87 -76.25 61.32
CA ILE A 437 -33.04 -74.83 61.63
C ILE A 437 -32.66 -74.65 63.09
N ASN A 438 -31.58 -73.91 63.37
CA ASN A 438 -31.13 -73.67 64.74
C ASN A 438 -31.60 -72.28 65.18
N LEU A 439 -32.64 -72.23 66.00
CA LEU A 439 -33.07 -71.01 66.66
C LEU A 439 -32.35 -70.95 68.02
N ASN A 440 -31.49 -69.95 68.21
CA ASN A 440 -30.68 -69.73 69.42
C ASN A 440 -29.52 -70.75 69.67
N PRO A 441 -28.63 -70.99 68.68
CA PRO A 441 -27.46 -71.86 68.82
C PRO A 441 -26.31 -71.28 69.67
#